data_AF-A0A817X0K5-F1
#
_entry.id   AF-A0A817X0K5-F1
#
_cell.length_a   1.000
_cell.length_b   1.000
_cell.length_c   1.000
_cell.angle_alpha   90.00
_cell.angle_beta   90.00
_cell.angle_gamma   90.00
#
_symmetry.space_group_name_H-M   'P 1'
#
loop_
_entity.id
_entity.type
_entity.pdbx_description
1 polymer ?
#
loop_
_entity_poly.entity_id
_entity_poly.type
_entity_poly.pdbx_seq_one_letter_code
_entity_poly.pdbx_strand_id
1 'polypeptide(L)'
;MNGYRHFDNEFDSNIRNSAAILHEIEIDEPYQFEVNPQLTTYSAKSNKFKIFFLRRTLLERCLFFLTIILLIIIIIYFLHNKKNLKNSICLTPSCIQVSYEIYSGMNQSIDPCEDFHQFVCGDWIKKTIIPKGHYIWSITQELTQKNMILLKNLLEQTSISSVVNAEQQTIQYYRSCMNITELERLHIEPLEKIFQYNLNFTLKQWINLDKNQTWQQLFIYLIKIFSTQYGFSNIFPIEIDSDEKNSTWNNIHFDQPELNLVSRDYYINLTTNNQTNQRNQIIRETYSKVGSDILQLLGFEKNDSIRRINDIIQFETELAIIN
;
A
#
# COMPACT_ATOMS: atom_id res chain seq x y z
N MET A 1 -18.56 -9.60 3.55
CA MET A 1 -18.31 -11.05 3.32
C MET A 1 -17.71 -11.22 1.93
N ASN A 2 -16.63 -11.98 1.81
CA ASN A 2 -15.73 -12.06 0.66
C ASN A 2 -16.41 -12.49 -0.65
N GLY A 3 -16.31 -11.66 -1.69
CA GLY A 3 -16.60 -12.03 -3.08
C GLY A 3 -15.39 -11.72 -3.95
N TYR A 4 -14.43 -12.64 -3.99
CA TYR A 4 -13.32 -12.58 -4.95
C TYR A 4 -13.88 -12.78 -6.36
N ARG A 5 -13.82 -11.74 -7.19
CA ARG A 5 -14.04 -11.85 -8.64
C ARG A 5 -12.77 -12.43 -9.26
N HIS A 6 -12.89 -13.62 -9.84
CA HIS A 6 -11.92 -14.18 -10.77
C HIS A 6 -11.72 -13.20 -11.93
N PHE A 7 -10.48 -12.75 -12.15
CA PHE A 7 -10.07 -12.16 -13.42
C PHE A 7 -9.59 -13.29 -14.31
N ASP A 8 -10.35 -13.59 -15.35
CA ASP A 8 -9.96 -14.49 -16.41
C ASP A 8 -8.89 -13.84 -17.29
N ASN A 9 -7.97 -14.70 -17.76
CA ASN A 9 -6.83 -14.38 -18.59
C ASN A 9 -7.24 -13.84 -19.97
N GLU A 10 -6.86 -12.60 -20.28
CA GLU A 10 -6.59 -12.16 -21.64
C GLU A 10 -5.41 -11.18 -21.61
N PHE A 11 -4.19 -11.72 -21.64
CA PHE A 11 -2.98 -10.94 -21.90
C PHE A 11 -2.72 -11.00 -23.40
N ASP A 12 -3.17 -9.97 -24.12
CA ASP A 12 -2.91 -9.77 -25.53
C ASP A 12 -1.41 -9.46 -25.74
N SER A 13 -0.75 -10.31 -26.52
CA SER A 13 0.69 -10.32 -26.73
C SER A 13 1.10 -9.36 -27.85
N ASN A 14 0.80 -8.07 -27.74
CA ASN A 14 1.20 -7.07 -28.75
C ASN A 14 1.26 -5.62 -28.23
N ILE A 15 2.07 -5.33 -27.20
CA ILE A 15 2.52 -3.95 -26.96
C ILE A 15 4.04 -3.95 -26.75
N ARG A 16 4.73 -3.27 -27.66
CA ARG A 16 6.19 -3.18 -27.76
C ARG A 16 6.77 -2.33 -26.62
N ASN A 17 7.88 -2.83 -26.10
CA ASN A 17 8.76 -2.23 -25.10
C ASN A 17 9.16 -0.78 -25.44
N SER A 18 8.97 0.12 -24.47
CA SER A 18 9.76 1.33 -24.30
C SER A 18 9.95 1.58 -22.80
N ALA A 19 10.78 0.74 -22.16
CA ALA A 19 11.25 0.98 -20.80
C ALA A 19 12.60 1.72 -20.85
N ALA A 20 12.71 2.75 -20.02
CA ALA A 20 13.85 3.64 -19.90
C ALA A 20 15.16 2.87 -19.58
N ILE A 21 16.21 3.29 -20.26
CA ILE A 21 17.59 2.80 -20.12
C ILE A 21 18.12 3.25 -18.75
N LEU A 22 18.34 2.31 -17.85
CA LEU A 22 19.17 2.51 -16.67
C LEU A 22 20.59 2.07 -17.02
N HIS A 23 21.55 2.96 -16.78
CA HIS A 23 22.97 2.78 -17.06
C HIS A 23 23.51 1.43 -16.56
N GLU A 24 24.14 0.71 -17.47
CA GLU A 24 24.90 -0.51 -17.22
C GLU A 24 25.99 -0.27 -16.18
N ILE A 25 26.01 -1.13 -15.16
CA ILE A 25 27.16 -1.28 -14.27
C ILE A 25 28.17 -2.11 -15.05
N GLU A 26 29.32 -1.52 -15.40
CA GLU A 26 30.48 -2.21 -15.96
C GLU A 26 30.90 -3.33 -15.00
N ILE A 27 30.72 -4.57 -15.43
CA ILE A 27 31.32 -5.74 -14.81
C ILE A 27 32.64 -5.93 -15.54
N ASP A 28 33.75 -5.69 -14.83
CA ASP A 28 35.12 -5.91 -15.31
C ASP A 28 35.25 -7.27 -16.02
N GLU A 29 35.88 -7.24 -17.20
CA GLU A 29 36.11 -8.39 -18.06
C GLU A 29 36.74 -9.57 -17.29
N PRO A 30 36.36 -10.82 -17.58
CA PRO A 30 37.05 -11.97 -17.04
C PRO A 30 38.47 -12.04 -17.62
N TYR A 31 39.45 -11.86 -16.73
CA TYR A 31 40.88 -12.07 -16.95
C TYR A 31 41.14 -13.31 -17.83
N GLN A 32 41.59 -13.09 -19.06
CA GLN A 32 42.00 -14.17 -19.95
C GLN A 32 43.28 -14.81 -19.44
N PHE A 33 43.19 -16.06 -19.02
CA PHE A 33 44.36 -16.89 -18.75
C PHE A 33 44.84 -17.47 -20.10
N GLU A 34 45.81 -16.81 -20.73
CA GLU A 34 46.54 -17.36 -21.88
C GLU A 34 47.32 -18.60 -21.44
N VAL A 35 46.79 -19.79 -21.75
CA VAL A 35 47.58 -21.02 -21.67
C VAL A 35 48.39 -21.11 -22.95
N ASN A 36 49.68 -20.80 -22.85
CA ASN A 36 50.68 -21.05 -23.89
C ASN A 36 51.02 -22.56 -23.88
N PRO A 37 50.60 -23.37 -24.87
CA PRO A 37 50.99 -24.77 -24.90
C PRO A 37 52.40 -24.86 -25.50
N GLN A 38 53.41 -24.94 -24.62
CA GLN A 38 54.72 -25.47 -25.01
C GLN A 38 54.51 -26.94 -25.41
N LEU A 39 54.44 -27.20 -26.72
CA LEU A 39 54.45 -28.53 -27.31
C LEU A 39 55.81 -29.19 -27.04
N THR A 40 55.95 -29.84 -25.89
CA THR A 40 57.00 -30.85 -25.71
C THR A 40 56.62 -32.09 -26.50
N THR A 41 57.40 -32.37 -27.54
CA THR A 41 57.31 -33.59 -28.36
C THR A 41 57.41 -34.83 -27.47
N TYR A 42 56.30 -35.57 -27.35
CA TYR A 42 56.30 -36.88 -26.73
C TYR A 42 56.93 -37.89 -27.68
N SER A 43 58.20 -38.19 -27.43
CA SER A 43 58.84 -39.42 -27.87
C SER A 43 57.96 -40.62 -27.48
N ALA A 44 57.66 -41.47 -28.45
CA ALA A 44 56.93 -42.71 -28.28
C ALA A 44 57.61 -43.61 -27.23
N LYS A 45 57.17 -43.50 -25.97
CA LYS A 45 57.60 -44.40 -24.90
C LYS A 45 56.76 -45.67 -24.96
N SER A 46 57.49 -46.77 -24.94
CA SER A 46 57.01 -48.14 -25.05
C SER A 46 55.80 -48.45 -24.17
N ASN A 47 55.01 -49.41 -24.65
CA ASN A 47 53.80 -50.00 -24.08
C ASN A 47 54.00 -50.60 -22.66
N LYS A 48 54.39 -49.80 -21.67
CA LYS A 48 54.54 -50.22 -20.26
C LYS A 48 53.21 -50.65 -19.63
N PHE A 49 52.08 -50.13 -20.12
CA PHE A 49 50.75 -50.50 -19.64
C PHE A 49 50.35 -51.93 -20.06
N LYS A 50 50.68 -52.33 -21.29
CA LYS A 50 50.50 -53.73 -21.75
C LYS A 50 51.37 -54.70 -20.94
N ILE A 51 52.61 -54.33 -20.63
CA ILE A 51 53.55 -55.18 -19.86
C ILE A 51 53.16 -55.26 -18.38
N PHE A 52 52.63 -54.19 -17.79
CA PHE A 52 52.13 -54.17 -16.40
C PHE A 52 50.92 -55.09 -16.21
N PHE A 53 50.00 -55.12 -17.17
CA PHE A 53 48.82 -55.97 -17.11
C PHE A 53 49.16 -57.45 -17.33
N LEU A 54 50.10 -57.77 -18.23
CA LEU A 54 50.47 -59.14 -18.61
C LEU A 54 51.13 -59.97 -17.49
N ARG A 55 51.70 -59.33 -16.46
CA ARG A 55 52.36 -59.98 -15.30
C ARG A 55 51.47 -60.25 -14.09
N ARG A 56 50.28 -59.65 -14.03
CA ARG A 56 49.39 -59.76 -12.88
C ARG A 56 48.50 -60.99 -12.96
N THR A 57 48.24 -61.59 -11.81
CA THR A 57 47.36 -62.77 -11.71
C THR A 57 45.94 -62.41 -12.15
N LEU A 58 45.15 -63.41 -12.56
CA LEU A 58 43.74 -63.22 -12.94
C LEU A 58 42.97 -62.43 -11.87
N LEU A 59 43.25 -62.70 -10.59
CA LEU A 59 42.64 -62.04 -9.44
C LEU A 59 42.91 -60.53 -9.39
N GLU A 60 44.16 -60.10 -9.60
CA GLU A 60 44.54 -58.70 -9.55
C GLU A 60 43.93 -57.88 -10.69
N ARG A 61 43.75 -58.49 -11.87
CA ARG A 61 43.04 -57.84 -12.98
C ARG A 61 41.56 -57.67 -12.65
N CYS A 62 40.92 -58.70 -12.10
CA CYS A 62 39.52 -58.62 -11.65
C CYS A 62 39.33 -57.55 -10.58
N LEU A 63 40.23 -57.46 -9.59
CA LEU A 63 40.22 -56.41 -8.56
C LEU A 63 40.34 -55.01 -9.16
N PHE A 64 41.25 -54.80 -10.11
CA PHE A 64 41.41 -53.50 -10.76
C PHE A 64 40.15 -53.10 -11.54
N PHE A 65 39.55 -54.02 -12.31
CA PHE A 65 38.27 -53.75 -12.99
C PHE A 65 37.13 -53.48 -12.01
N LEU A 66 37.04 -54.23 -10.90
CA LEU A 66 36.04 -53.98 -9.86
C LEU A 66 36.20 -52.60 -9.22
N THR A 67 37.43 -52.15 -8.93
CA THR A 67 37.67 -50.82 -8.36
C THR A 67 37.30 -49.70 -9.34
N ILE A 68 37.57 -49.88 -10.64
CA ILE A 68 37.17 -48.91 -11.67
C ILE A 68 35.65 -48.88 -11.81
N ILE A 69 34.99 -50.03 -11.83
CA ILE A 69 33.52 -50.11 -11.89
C ILE A 69 32.91 -49.42 -10.67
N LEU A 70 33.46 -49.63 -9.47
CA LEU A 70 32.99 -48.98 -8.25
C LEU A 70 33.14 -47.45 -8.32
N LEU A 71 34.29 -46.96 -8.81
CA LEU A 71 34.52 -45.53 -9.02
C LEU A 71 33.55 -44.93 -10.04
N ILE A 72 33.28 -45.64 -11.14
CA ILE A 72 32.31 -45.20 -12.16
C ILE A 72 30.90 -45.14 -11.56
N ILE A 73 30.49 -46.13 -10.76
CA ILE A 73 29.18 -46.13 -10.08
C ILE A 73 29.06 -44.94 -9.11
N ILE A 74 30.11 -44.64 -8.33
CA ILE A 74 30.14 -43.49 -7.43
C ILE A 74 30.03 -42.18 -8.22
N ILE A 75 30.76 -42.04 -9.33
CA ILE A 75 30.69 -40.85 -10.19
C ILE A 75 29.28 -40.70 -10.79
N ILE A 76 28.68 -41.79 -11.29
CA ILE A 76 27.32 -41.78 -11.83
C ILE A 76 26.31 -41.38 -10.74
N TYR A 77 26.46 -41.91 -9.52
CA TYR A 77 25.63 -41.54 -8.37
C TYR A 77 25.74 -40.04 -8.03
N PHE A 78 26.95 -39.48 -7.98
CA PHE A 78 27.17 -38.05 -7.76
C PHE A 78 26.60 -37.17 -8.88
N LEU A 79 26.77 -37.59 -10.15
CA LEU A 79 26.22 -36.87 -11.30
C LEU A 79 24.68 -36.91 -11.33
N HIS A 80 24.08 -38.04 -10.96
CA HIS A 80 22.63 -38.19 -10.84
C HIS A 80 22.06 -37.30 -9.73
N ASN A 81 22.67 -37.29 -8.54
CA ASN A 81 22.25 -36.43 -7.43
C ASN A 81 22.40 -34.94 -7.75
N LYS A 82 23.49 -34.53 -8.43
CA LYS A 82 23.69 -33.13 -8.84
C LYS A 82 22.64 -32.68 -9.87
N LYS A 83 22.23 -33.56 -10.77
CA LYS A 83 21.14 -33.31 -11.73
C LYS A 83 19.78 -33.19 -11.03
N ASN A 84 19.52 -34.03 -10.03
CA ASN A 84 18.30 -33.97 -9.24
C ASN A 84 18.20 -32.69 -8.39
N LEU A 85 19.30 -32.21 -7.80
CA LEU A 85 19.30 -30.94 -7.05
C LEU A 85 18.97 -29.73 -7.93
N LYS A 86 19.57 -29.66 -9.13
CA LYS A 86 19.30 -28.58 -10.11
C LYS A 86 17.84 -28.53 -10.58
N ASN A 87 17.12 -29.64 -10.50
CA ASN A 87 15.72 -29.70 -10.90
C ASN A 87 14.74 -29.33 -9.76
N SER A 88 15.21 -29.22 -8.51
CA SER A 88 14.37 -28.99 -7.33
C SER A 88 14.34 -27.54 -6.82
N ILE A 89 15.32 -26.71 -7.20
CA ILE A 89 15.47 -25.34 -6.71
C ILE A 89 15.34 -24.36 -7.87
N CYS A 90 14.43 -23.41 -7.74
CA CYS A 90 14.29 -22.32 -8.71
C CYS A 90 15.42 -21.31 -8.53
N LEU A 91 16.21 -21.08 -9.58
CA LEU A 91 17.33 -20.12 -9.60
C LEU A 91 17.10 -19.00 -10.63
N THR A 92 15.87 -18.75 -11.03
CA THR A 92 15.55 -17.58 -11.85
C THR A 92 15.75 -16.30 -11.04
N PRO A 93 16.07 -15.16 -11.67
CA PRO A 93 16.21 -13.88 -10.97
C PRO A 93 15.01 -13.54 -10.08
N SER A 94 13.79 -13.77 -10.56
CA SER A 94 12.56 -13.56 -9.79
C SER A 94 12.45 -14.47 -8.56
N CYS A 95 12.82 -15.75 -8.69
CA CYS A 95 12.82 -16.66 -7.54
C CYS A 95 13.83 -16.23 -6.48
N ILE A 96 15.03 -15.80 -6.90
CA ILE A 96 16.06 -15.32 -5.98
C ILE A 96 15.57 -14.05 -5.27
N GLN A 97 15.03 -13.09 -6.01
CA GLN A 97 14.51 -11.84 -5.47
C GLN A 97 13.40 -12.09 -4.42
N VAL A 98 12.35 -12.83 -4.78
CA VAL A 98 11.24 -13.11 -3.88
C VAL A 98 11.70 -13.89 -2.65
N SER A 99 12.58 -14.89 -2.83
CA SER A 99 13.12 -15.65 -1.71
C SER A 99 13.92 -14.77 -0.75
N TYR A 100 14.70 -13.82 -1.27
CA TYR A 100 15.45 -12.87 -0.46
C TYR A 100 14.53 -11.91 0.28
N GLU A 101 13.53 -11.34 -0.39
CA GLU A 101 12.56 -10.43 0.25
C GLU A 101 11.85 -11.11 1.43
N ILE A 102 11.34 -12.33 1.22
CA ILE A 102 10.73 -13.15 2.29
C ILE A 102 11.75 -13.37 3.40
N TYR A 103 12.91 -13.92 3.07
CA TYR A 103 13.94 -14.27 4.05
C TYR A 103 14.39 -13.07 4.88
N SER A 104 14.52 -11.89 4.27
CA SER A 104 15.02 -10.68 4.90
C SER A 104 14.09 -10.11 5.99
N GLY A 105 12.80 -10.44 5.91
CA GLY A 105 11.79 -10.03 6.89
C GLY A 105 11.58 -11.02 8.04
N MET A 106 12.04 -12.28 7.86
CA MET A 106 11.86 -13.35 8.84
C MET A 106 12.83 -13.25 10.00
N ASN A 107 12.35 -13.51 11.21
CA ASN A 107 13.17 -13.69 12.41
C ASN A 107 13.24 -15.18 12.78
N GLN A 108 14.29 -15.85 12.32
CA GLN A 108 14.48 -17.30 12.52
C GLN A 108 14.77 -17.71 13.97
N SER A 109 14.97 -16.76 14.89
CA SER A 109 15.17 -17.07 16.31
C SER A 109 13.86 -17.37 17.04
N ILE A 110 12.71 -17.19 16.39
CA ILE A 110 11.38 -17.42 16.94
C ILE A 110 10.84 -18.75 16.43
N ASP A 111 10.22 -19.54 17.29
CA ASP A 111 9.52 -20.75 16.88
C ASP A 111 8.23 -20.36 16.12
N PRO A 112 8.06 -20.76 14.84
CA PRO A 112 6.83 -20.49 14.09
C PRO A 112 5.57 -21.09 14.72
N CYS A 113 5.69 -22.14 15.55
CA CYS A 113 4.57 -22.74 16.26
C CYS A 113 4.13 -21.92 17.48
N GLU A 114 5.01 -21.06 18.01
CA GLU A 114 4.72 -20.20 19.17
C GLU A 114 4.23 -18.81 18.73
N ASP A 115 4.94 -18.17 17.79
CA ASP A 115 4.55 -16.87 17.22
C ASP A 115 4.93 -16.79 15.75
N PHE A 116 4.00 -17.26 14.89
CA PHE A 116 4.17 -17.24 13.45
C PHE A 116 4.34 -15.82 12.89
N HIS A 117 3.70 -14.81 13.50
CA HIS A 117 3.79 -13.42 13.03
C HIS A 117 5.19 -12.85 13.29
N GLN A 118 5.76 -13.06 14.47
CA GLN A 118 7.14 -12.66 14.76
C GLN A 118 8.16 -13.47 13.98
N PHE A 119 7.92 -14.76 13.74
CA PHE A 119 8.79 -15.56 12.87
C PHE A 119 8.83 -15.02 11.44
N VAL A 120 7.68 -14.69 10.84
CA VAL A 120 7.60 -14.25 9.44
C VAL A 120 7.96 -12.77 9.25
N CYS A 121 7.58 -11.89 10.18
CA CYS A 121 7.68 -10.43 10.01
C CYS A 121 8.63 -9.74 11.00
N GLY A 122 9.16 -10.45 12.00
CA GLY A 122 9.84 -9.83 13.13
C GLY A 122 11.04 -8.98 12.74
N ASP A 123 11.84 -9.41 11.75
CA ASP A 123 12.99 -8.63 11.29
C ASP A 123 12.58 -7.48 10.36
N TRP A 124 11.50 -7.64 9.61
CA TRP A 124 10.92 -6.52 8.84
C TRP A 124 10.46 -5.41 9.78
N ILE A 125 9.76 -5.74 10.88
CA ILE A 125 9.28 -4.78 11.88
C ILE A 125 10.46 -4.04 12.53
N LYS A 126 11.55 -4.74 12.88
CA LYS A 126 12.75 -4.12 13.48
C LYS A 126 13.45 -3.13 12.54
N LYS A 127 13.47 -3.43 11.23
CA LYS A 127 14.17 -2.62 10.22
C LYS A 127 13.33 -1.46 9.70
N THR A 128 12.01 -1.59 9.75
CA THR A 128 11.08 -0.64 9.14
C THR A 128 10.84 0.57 10.02
N ILE A 129 11.02 1.76 9.45
CA ILE A 129 10.69 3.03 10.09
C ILE A 129 9.42 3.56 9.43
N ILE A 130 8.42 3.93 10.24
CA ILE A 130 7.20 4.57 9.73
C ILE A 130 7.59 5.94 9.15
N PRO A 131 7.39 6.19 7.84
CA PRO A 131 7.76 7.47 7.23
C PRO A 131 6.99 8.64 7.84
N LYS A 132 7.58 9.85 7.77
CA LYS A 132 6.87 11.08 8.18
C LYS A 132 5.56 11.22 7.41
N GLY A 133 4.54 11.73 8.09
CA GLY A 133 3.18 11.88 7.54
C GLY A 133 2.35 10.61 7.55
N HIS A 134 2.88 9.48 8.02
CA HIS A 134 2.16 8.23 8.16
C HIS A 134 2.08 7.82 9.64
N TYR A 135 0.93 7.24 10.03
CA TYR A 135 0.75 6.68 11.37
C TYR A 135 0.86 5.15 11.37
N ILE A 136 0.78 4.52 10.20
CA ILE A 136 0.89 3.09 9.98
C ILE A 136 1.74 2.84 8.73
N TRP A 137 2.53 1.78 8.74
CA TRP A 137 3.33 1.37 7.59
C TRP A 137 3.30 -0.15 7.44
N SER A 138 3.09 -0.61 6.21
CA SER A 138 3.15 -2.01 5.80
C SER A 138 3.48 -2.09 4.32
N ILE A 139 3.65 -3.31 3.82
CA ILE A 139 3.93 -3.58 2.41
C ILE A 139 2.84 -3.00 1.50
N THR A 140 1.58 -2.96 1.94
CA THR A 140 0.50 -2.36 1.13
C THR A 140 0.63 -0.85 1.05
N GLN A 141 1.00 -0.16 2.13
CA GLN A 141 1.28 1.28 2.09
C GLN A 141 2.50 1.60 1.23
N GLU A 142 3.56 0.78 1.28
CA GLU A 142 4.71 0.94 0.40
C GLU A 142 4.31 0.81 -1.08
N LEU A 143 3.48 -0.19 -1.41
CA LEU A 143 2.96 -0.36 -2.77
C LEU A 143 2.05 0.81 -3.19
N THR A 144 1.16 1.25 -2.31
CA THR A 144 0.32 2.44 -2.56
C THR A 144 1.18 3.66 -2.82
N GLN A 145 2.25 3.87 -2.07
CA GLN A 145 3.16 5.00 -2.29
C GLN A 145 3.87 4.91 -3.65
N LYS A 146 4.36 3.73 -4.04
CA LYS A 146 4.95 3.51 -5.37
C LYS A 146 3.94 3.82 -6.49
N ASN A 147 2.69 3.37 -6.33
CA ASN A 147 1.62 3.66 -7.29
C ASN A 147 1.30 5.15 -7.35
N MET A 148 1.24 5.85 -6.21
CA MET A 148 1.00 7.31 -6.17
C MET A 148 2.11 8.09 -6.89
N ILE A 149 3.38 7.67 -6.73
CA ILE A 149 4.51 8.29 -7.46
C ILE A 149 4.37 8.06 -8.97
N LEU A 150 4.01 6.85 -9.38
CA LEU A 150 3.77 6.55 -10.79
C LEU A 150 2.62 7.40 -11.36
N LEU A 151 1.48 7.45 -10.66
CA LEU A 151 0.32 8.26 -11.07
C LEU A 151 0.67 9.75 -11.16
N LYS A 152 1.41 10.29 -10.18
CA LYS A 152 1.92 11.65 -10.22
C LYS A 152 2.75 11.90 -11.47
N ASN A 153 3.70 11.02 -11.79
CA ASN A 153 4.54 11.16 -12.98
C ASN A 153 3.70 11.14 -14.26
N LEU A 154 2.71 10.26 -14.35
CA LEU A 154 1.78 10.20 -15.49
C LEU A 154 1.00 11.50 -15.65
N LEU A 155 0.45 12.06 -14.57
CA LEU A 155 -0.33 13.30 -14.61
C LEU A 155 0.53 14.53 -14.94
N GLU A 156 1.80 14.52 -14.56
CA GLU A 156 2.73 15.63 -14.81
C GLU A 156 3.36 15.59 -16.21
N GLN A 157 3.68 14.41 -16.73
CA GLN A 157 4.40 14.24 -18.00
C GLN A 157 3.47 14.14 -19.21
N THR A 158 2.22 13.74 -19.02
CA THR A 158 1.27 13.54 -20.13
C THR A 158 0.81 14.88 -20.71
N SER A 159 0.89 15.01 -22.04
CA SER A 159 0.32 16.16 -22.74
C SER A 159 -1.20 16.03 -22.82
N ILE A 160 -1.92 17.09 -22.45
CA ILE A 160 -3.39 17.13 -22.55
C ILE A 160 -3.86 16.90 -24.01
N SER A 161 -3.09 17.36 -24.99
CA SER A 161 -3.44 17.21 -26.42
C SER A 161 -3.35 15.77 -26.94
N SER A 162 -2.68 14.86 -26.22
CA SER A 162 -2.48 13.48 -26.66
C SER A 162 -3.46 12.48 -26.04
N VAL A 163 -4.45 12.93 -25.26
CA VAL A 163 -5.34 12.06 -24.47
C VAL A 163 -6.83 12.35 -24.68
N VAL A 164 -7.68 11.39 -24.31
CA VAL A 164 -9.14 11.48 -24.41
C VAL A 164 -9.73 12.41 -23.34
N ASN A 165 -10.97 12.87 -23.54
CA ASN A 165 -11.59 13.90 -22.70
C ASN A 165 -11.54 13.58 -21.19
N ALA A 166 -11.85 12.34 -20.78
CA ALA A 166 -11.81 11.95 -19.37
C ALA A 166 -10.40 12.10 -18.74
N GLU A 167 -9.36 11.74 -19.49
CA GLU A 167 -7.97 11.90 -19.07
C GLU A 167 -7.58 13.38 -19.04
N GLN A 168 -8.04 14.18 -20.01
CA GLN A 168 -7.84 15.63 -20.00
C GLN A 168 -8.43 16.27 -18.74
N GLN A 169 -9.66 15.92 -18.38
CA GLN A 169 -10.32 16.41 -17.17
C GLN A 169 -9.55 16.00 -15.91
N THR A 170 -9.07 14.75 -15.86
CA THR A 170 -8.25 14.25 -14.74
C THR A 170 -6.95 15.05 -14.58
N ILE A 171 -6.25 15.31 -15.68
CA ILE A 171 -5.01 16.13 -15.67
C ILE A 171 -5.32 17.57 -15.24
N GLN A 172 -6.40 18.17 -15.74
CA GLN A 172 -6.80 19.53 -15.36
C GLN A 172 -7.17 19.61 -13.88
N TYR A 173 -7.89 18.61 -13.35
CA TYR A 173 -8.23 18.51 -11.94
C TYR A 173 -6.99 18.36 -11.04
N TYR A 174 -6.02 17.54 -11.45
CA TYR A 174 -4.74 17.45 -10.76
C TYR A 174 -4.03 18.81 -10.72
N ARG A 175 -3.94 19.51 -11.87
CA ARG A 175 -3.27 20.81 -11.96
C ARG A 175 -3.95 21.90 -11.14
N SER A 176 -5.28 21.89 -11.02
CA SER A 176 -5.98 22.85 -10.16
C SER A 176 -5.67 22.61 -8.69
N CYS A 177 -5.61 21.35 -8.24
CA CYS A 177 -5.22 20.98 -6.88
C CYS A 177 -3.76 21.37 -6.57
N MET A 178 -2.85 21.20 -7.53
CA MET A 178 -1.42 21.49 -7.31
C MET A 178 -1.06 22.97 -7.42
N ASN A 179 -1.97 23.84 -7.87
CA ASN A 179 -1.71 25.28 -8.01
C ASN A 179 -1.89 26.01 -6.67
N ILE A 180 -0.92 25.81 -5.77
CA ILE A 180 -0.90 26.41 -4.43
C ILE A 180 -0.98 27.95 -4.51
N THR A 181 -0.34 28.57 -5.49
CA THR A 181 -0.41 30.04 -5.67
C THR A 181 -1.83 30.55 -5.84
N GLU A 182 -2.65 29.85 -6.63
CA GLU A 182 -4.05 30.22 -6.83
C GLU A 182 -4.91 29.90 -5.61
N LEU A 183 -4.65 28.77 -4.94
CA LEU A 183 -5.33 28.41 -3.69
C LEU A 183 -5.09 29.46 -2.60
N GLU A 184 -3.84 29.88 -2.40
CA GLU A 184 -3.47 30.94 -1.47
C GLU A 184 -4.05 32.29 -1.90
N ARG A 185 -4.14 32.58 -3.21
CA ARG A 185 -4.78 33.82 -3.68
C ARG A 185 -6.27 33.86 -3.38
N LEU A 186 -6.97 32.73 -3.48
CA LEU A 186 -8.42 32.62 -3.29
C LEU A 186 -8.81 32.61 -1.81
N HIS A 187 -7.94 32.10 -0.92
CA HIS A 187 -8.22 31.95 0.51
C HIS A 187 -9.62 31.32 0.75
N ILE A 188 -10.47 31.95 1.57
CA ILE A 188 -11.81 31.47 1.92
C ILE A 188 -12.91 31.93 0.95
N GLU A 189 -12.59 32.73 -0.07
CA GLU A 189 -13.58 33.30 -0.99
C GLU A 189 -14.47 32.23 -1.67
N PRO A 190 -13.96 31.07 -2.12
CA PRO A 190 -14.81 30.02 -2.68
C PRO A 190 -15.84 29.49 -1.67
N LEU A 191 -15.45 29.36 -0.40
CA LEU A 191 -16.34 28.93 0.67
C LEU A 191 -17.41 29.98 0.96
N GLU A 192 -17.03 31.27 1.01
CA GLU A 192 -17.99 32.37 1.18
C GLU A 192 -19.04 32.40 0.08
N LYS A 193 -18.64 32.18 -1.18
CA LYS A 193 -19.56 32.07 -2.32
C LYS A 193 -20.54 30.92 -2.15
N ILE A 194 -20.07 29.74 -1.73
CA ILE A 194 -20.93 28.58 -1.46
C ILE A 194 -22.02 28.93 -0.45
N PHE A 195 -21.65 29.56 0.66
CA PHE A 195 -22.59 29.96 1.71
C PHE A 195 -23.57 31.03 1.23
N GLN A 196 -23.09 32.05 0.51
CA GLN A 196 -23.92 33.13 0.00
C GLN A 196 -24.92 32.65 -1.05
N TYR A 197 -24.48 31.88 -2.05
CA TYR A 197 -25.33 31.46 -3.16
C TYR A 197 -26.33 30.38 -2.76
N ASN A 198 -25.91 29.42 -1.93
CA ASN A 198 -26.74 28.25 -1.66
C ASN A 198 -27.54 28.37 -0.37
N LEU A 199 -26.99 29.03 0.64
CA LEU A 199 -27.57 29.05 1.98
C LEU A 199 -28.17 30.40 2.37
N ASN A 200 -27.95 31.44 1.57
CA ASN A 200 -28.45 32.81 1.80
C ASN A 200 -28.04 33.39 3.17
N PHE A 201 -26.87 33.00 3.68
CA PHE A 201 -26.24 33.60 4.85
C PHE A 201 -24.72 33.67 4.68
N THR A 202 -24.07 34.64 5.32
CA THR A 202 -22.60 34.74 5.33
C THR A 202 -21.98 33.78 6.34
N LEU A 203 -20.69 33.39 6.18
CA LEU A 203 -20.00 32.52 7.14
C LEU A 203 -20.10 33.00 8.61
N LYS A 204 -20.13 34.33 8.82
CA LYS A 204 -20.29 34.95 10.15
C LYS A 204 -21.73 34.97 10.63
N GLN A 205 -22.69 35.01 9.71
CA GLN A 205 -24.10 34.83 10.00
C GLN A 205 -24.38 33.34 10.05
N TRP A 206 -24.01 32.68 11.15
CA TRP A 206 -24.43 31.30 11.34
C TRP A 206 -25.95 31.26 11.29
N ILE A 207 -26.50 30.67 10.22
CA ILE A 207 -27.90 30.59 9.80
C ILE A 207 -28.72 31.72 10.41
N ASN A 208 -29.09 32.73 9.62
CA ASN A 208 -30.18 33.64 10.03
C ASN A 208 -31.45 32.78 10.17
N LEU A 209 -31.59 32.14 11.32
CA LEU A 209 -32.71 31.33 11.69
C LEU A 209 -33.86 32.31 11.76
N ASP A 210 -34.71 32.26 10.74
CA ASP A 210 -36.04 32.81 10.89
C ASP A 210 -36.60 32.19 12.17
N LYS A 211 -36.93 33.02 13.16
CA LYS A 211 -37.45 32.54 14.44
C LYS A 211 -38.77 31.78 14.28
N ASN A 212 -39.40 31.88 13.11
CA ASN A 212 -40.60 31.14 12.73
C ASN A 212 -40.28 29.78 12.07
N GLN A 213 -39.02 29.52 11.69
CA GLN A 213 -38.59 28.26 11.08
C GLN A 213 -38.30 27.21 12.13
N THR A 214 -38.81 26.00 11.94
CA THR A 214 -38.49 24.87 12.81
C THR A 214 -37.15 24.25 12.44
N TRP A 215 -36.50 23.57 13.39
CA TRP A 215 -35.25 22.86 13.11
C TRP A 215 -35.43 21.79 12.01
N GLN A 216 -36.60 21.14 11.92
CA GLN A 216 -36.88 20.14 10.88
C GLN A 216 -36.90 20.76 9.49
N GLN A 217 -37.52 21.94 9.35
CA GLN A 217 -37.56 22.66 8.08
C GLN A 217 -36.15 23.05 7.64
N LEU A 218 -35.34 23.52 8.59
CA LEU A 218 -33.94 23.84 8.33
C LEU A 218 -33.14 22.59 7.95
N PHE A 219 -33.32 21.49 8.69
CA PHE A 219 -32.64 20.23 8.42
C PHE A 219 -32.95 19.73 7.00
N ILE A 220 -34.23 19.66 6.62
CA ILE A 220 -34.65 19.26 5.26
C ILE A 220 -34.06 20.19 4.20
N TYR A 221 -34.06 21.51 4.45
CA TYR A 221 -33.49 22.50 3.54
C TYR A 221 -31.99 22.29 3.33
N LEU A 222 -31.23 22.16 4.42
CA LEU A 222 -29.78 21.93 4.37
C LEU A 222 -29.46 20.59 3.68
N ILE A 223 -30.14 19.51 4.05
CA ILE A 223 -29.95 18.19 3.44
C ILE A 223 -30.22 18.22 1.94
N LYS A 224 -31.30 18.89 1.51
CA LYS A 224 -31.59 19.03 0.09
C LYS A 224 -30.46 19.75 -0.65
N ILE A 225 -29.93 20.83 -0.09
CA ILE A 225 -28.87 21.60 -0.74
C ILE A 225 -27.57 20.79 -0.77
N PHE A 226 -27.16 20.25 0.37
CA PHE A 226 -25.89 19.52 0.46
C PHE A 226 -25.90 18.24 -0.36
N SER A 227 -27.00 17.48 -0.36
CA SER A 227 -27.09 16.25 -1.16
C SER A 227 -27.12 16.56 -2.66
N THR A 228 -27.89 17.56 -3.11
CA THR A 228 -28.04 17.85 -4.54
C THR A 228 -26.86 18.59 -5.16
N GLN A 229 -26.19 19.47 -4.40
CA GLN A 229 -25.08 20.28 -4.92
C GLN A 229 -23.71 19.68 -4.64
N TYR A 230 -23.58 18.94 -3.53
CA TYR A 230 -22.28 18.49 -3.02
C TYR A 230 -22.19 16.98 -2.80
N GLY A 231 -23.29 16.24 -2.92
CA GLY A 231 -23.29 14.78 -2.81
C GLY A 231 -23.06 14.26 -1.39
N PHE A 232 -23.27 15.07 -0.35
CA PHE A 232 -23.20 14.61 1.03
C PHE A 232 -24.43 15.02 1.84
N SER A 233 -24.74 14.26 2.88
CA SER A 233 -25.82 14.54 3.83
C SER A 233 -25.23 14.79 5.21
N ASN A 234 -25.90 15.64 6.00
CA ASN A 234 -25.43 16.04 7.33
C ASN A 234 -26.22 15.34 8.43
N ILE A 235 -25.57 15.04 9.54
CA ILE A 235 -26.15 14.32 10.68
C ILE A 235 -26.53 12.90 10.29
N PHE A 236 -27.62 12.68 9.54
CA PHE A 236 -28.06 11.35 9.11
C PHE A 236 -27.70 11.12 7.65
N PRO A 237 -26.86 10.12 7.33
CA PRO A 237 -26.57 9.76 5.95
C PRO A 237 -27.85 9.24 5.25
N ILE A 238 -28.11 9.77 4.06
CA ILE A 238 -29.17 9.30 3.16
C ILE A 238 -28.52 8.84 1.87
N GLU A 239 -28.59 7.54 1.61
CA GLU A 239 -27.92 6.92 0.48
C GLU A 239 -28.90 6.14 -0.40
N ILE A 240 -28.53 5.95 -1.67
CA ILE A 240 -29.27 5.11 -2.60
C ILE A 240 -28.35 3.96 -2.97
N ASP A 241 -28.67 2.76 -2.48
CA ASP A 241 -27.91 1.56 -2.76
C ASP A 241 -28.86 0.37 -2.99
N SER A 242 -28.29 -0.74 -3.46
CA SER A 242 -28.98 -1.99 -3.75
C SER A 242 -29.79 -2.46 -2.53
N ASP A 243 -30.98 -2.99 -2.78
CA ASP A 243 -31.75 -3.64 -1.71
C ASP A 243 -31.06 -4.95 -1.29
N GLU A 244 -30.77 -5.11 0.00
CA GLU A 244 -30.16 -6.32 0.56
C GLU A 244 -30.99 -7.59 0.29
N LYS A 245 -32.32 -7.46 0.17
CA LYS A 245 -33.22 -8.57 -0.14
C LYS A 245 -33.36 -8.81 -1.64
N ASN A 246 -33.07 -7.82 -2.48
CA ASN A 246 -33.15 -7.95 -3.91
C ASN A 246 -32.22 -6.96 -4.65
N SER A 247 -31.06 -7.45 -5.07
CA SER A 247 -30.05 -6.62 -5.74
C SER A 247 -30.43 -6.16 -7.17
N THR A 248 -31.65 -6.41 -7.66
CA THR A 248 -32.10 -5.90 -8.97
C THR A 248 -32.60 -4.46 -8.92
N TRP A 249 -32.83 -3.91 -7.73
CA TRP A 249 -33.29 -2.54 -7.54
C TRP A 249 -32.55 -1.85 -6.38
N ASN A 250 -32.67 -0.53 -6.34
CA ASN A 250 -32.11 0.29 -5.27
C ASN A 250 -33.20 0.75 -4.31
N ASN A 251 -32.84 0.90 -3.04
CA ASN A 251 -33.67 1.50 -2.01
C ASN A 251 -32.97 2.73 -1.41
N ILE A 252 -33.76 3.54 -0.72
CA ILE A 252 -33.25 4.63 0.11
C ILE A 252 -32.84 4.04 1.45
N HIS A 253 -31.59 4.24 1.82
CA HIS A 253 -31.02 3.82 3.11
C HIS A 253 -30.87 5.03 4.01
N PHE A 254 -31.20 4.83 5.28
CA PHE A 254 -30.94 5.79 6.36
C PHE A 254 -30.07 5.07 7.38
N ASP A 255 -28.94 5.65 7.71
CA ASP A 255 -28.06 5.08 8.74
C ASP A 255 -27.92 6.05 9.92
N GLN A 256 -27.28 5.55 10.96
CA GLN A 256 -26.93 6.28 12.16
C GLN A 256 -26.06 7.52 11.85
N PRO A 257 -26.09 8.54 12.71
CA PRO A 257 -25.27 9.71 12.50
C PRO A 257 -23.78 9.43 12.50
N GLU A 258 -23.08 10.10 11.58
CA GLU A 258 -21.63 10.17 11.61
C GLU A 258 -21.16 11.14 12.69
N LEU A 259 -20.09 10.75 13.39
CA LEU A 259 -19.42 11.58 14.38
C LEU A 259 -18.08 12.06 13.82
N ASN A 260 -17.69 13.28 14.16
CA ASN A 260 -16.41 13.85 13.68
C ASN A 260 -15.19 13.10 14.25
N LEU A 261 -15.30 12.52 15.46
CA LEU A 261 -14.30 11.58 15.95
C LEU A 261 -14.68 10.16 15.53
N VAL A 262 -13.66 9.41 15.09
CA VAL A 262 -13.78 8.09 14.42
C VAL A 262 -14.58 7.05 15.21
N SER A 263 -14.70 7.19 16.53
CA SER A 263 -15.44 6.27 17.39
C SER A 263 -16.21 7.01 18.48
N ARG A 264 -17.38 6.45 18.81
CA ARG A 264 -18.18 6.78 19.99
C ARG A 264 -17.35 6.85 21.27
N ASP A 265 -16.36 5.96 21.42
CA ASP A 265 -15.52 5.84 22.63
C ASP A 265 -14.69 7.10 22.93
N TYR A 266 -14.52 8.00 21.95
CA TYR A 266 -13.88 9.29 22.18
C TYR A 266 -14.79 10.30 22.90
N TYR A 267 -16.09 10.06 22.95
CA TYR A 267 -17.08 10.93 23.57
C TYR A 267 -17.54 10.43 24.95
N ILE A 268 -17.64 9.10 25.12
CA ILE A 268 -18.22 8.46 26.32
C ILE A 268 -17.16 7.94 27.30
N ASN A 269 -17.57 7.72 28.56
CA ASN A 269 -16.78 7.02 29.59
C ASN A 269 -15.38 7.57 29.93
N LEU A 270 -15.11 8.85 29.65
CA LEU A 270 -13.81 9.50 29.90
C LEU A 270 -13.47 9.67 31.39
N THR A 271 -14.37 9.35 32.32
CA THR A 271 -14.21 9.60 33.76
C THR A 271 -13.35 8.57 34.49
N THR A 272 -13.13 7.39 33.91
CA THR A 272 -12.28 6.35 34.53
C THR A 272 -10.81 6.61 34.19
N ASN A 273 -9.93 6.63 35.19
CA ASN A 273 -8.52 6.93 34.99
C ASN A 273 -7.75 5.70 34.50
N ASN A 274 -7.89 5.38 33.21
CA ASN A 274 -7.09 4.36 32.52
C ASN A 274 -6.37 4.99 31.31
N GLN A 275 -5.35 4.30 30.79
CA GLN A 275 -4.52 4.81 29.69
C GLN A 275 -5.34 5.12 28.42
N THR A 276 -6.34 4.30 28.11
CA THR A 276 -7.23 4.51 26.96
C THR A 276 -8.02 5.81 27.10
N ASN A 277 -8.57 6.08 28.27
CA ASN A 277 -9.38 7.27 28.52
C ASN A 277 -8.52 8.54 28.54
N GLN A 278 -7.29 8.47 29.06
CA GLN A 278 -6.33 9.57 28.95
C GLN A 278 -6.05 9.90 27.48
N ARG A 279 -5.84 8.88 26.64
CA ARG A 279 -5.66 9.07 25.19
C ARG A 279 -6.91 9.67 24.54
N ASN A 280 -8.09 9.16 24.87
CA ASN A 280 -9.34 9.65 24.31
C ASN A 280 -9.61 11.11 24.72
N GLN A 281 -9.29 11.47 25.96
CA GLN A 281 -9.38 12.85 26.44
C GLN A 281 -8.47 13.78 25.64
N ILE A 282 -7.20 13.41 25.40
CA ILE A 282 -6.27 14.21 24.59
C ILE A 282 -6.81 14.40 23.16
N ILE A 283 -7.38 13.35 22.57
CA ILE A 283 -7.97 13.41 21.21
C ILE A 283 -9.17 14.38 21.19
N ARG A 284 -10.08 14.29 22.17
CA ARG A 284 -11.23 15.18 22.28
C ARG A 284 -10.82 16.63 22.53
N GLU A 285 -9.83 16.88 23.38
CA GLU A 285 -9.27 18.21 23.61
C GLU A 285 -8.61 18.77 22.36
N THR A 286 -7.91 17.93 21.59
CA THR A 286 -7.32 18.30 20.30
C THR A 286 -8.40 18.66 19.28
N TYR A 287 -9.49 17.89 19.23
CA TYR A 287 -10.64 18.19 18.38
C TYR A 287 -11.30 19.53 18.74
N SER A 288 -11.52 19.79 20.02
CA SER A 288 -12.00 21.10 20.50
C SER A 288 -11.08 22.25 20.07
N LYS A 289 -9.76 22.05 20.20
CA LYS A 289 -8.76 23.04 19.81
C LYS A 289 -8.75 23.31 18.30
N VAL A 290 -8.73 22.26 17.47
CA VAL A 290 -8.76 22.37 16.00
C VAL A 290 -10.06 23.04 15.54
N GLY A 291 -11.20 22.63 16.09
CA GLY A 291 -12.49 23.25 15.78
C GLY A 291 -12.54 24.74 16.14
N SER A 292 -12.02 25.10 17.31
CA SER A 292 -11.88 26.51 17.72
C SER A 292 -10.96 27.30 16.78
N ASP A 293 -9.87 26.71 16.30
CA ASP A 293 -8.93 27.38 15.40
C ASP A 293 -9.53 27.56 14.00
N ILE A 294 -10.27 26.57 13.49
CA ILE A 294 -11.04 26.70 12.24
C ILE A 294 -12.07 27.84 12.35
N LEU A 295 -12.84 27.90 13.44
CA LEU A 295 -13.82 28.98 13.65
C LEU A 295 -13.14 30.37 13.69
N GLN A 296 -11.97 30.48 14.31
CA GLN A 296 -11.20 31.73 14.30
C GLN A 296 -10.73 32.10 12.88
N LEU A 297 -10.28 31.13 12.09
CA LEU A 297 -9.92 31.35 10.68
C LEU A 297 -11.11 31.79 9.83
N LEU A 298 -12.33 31.36 10.18
CA LEU A 298 -13.59 31.82 9.58
C LEU A 298 -14.03 33.21 10.10
N GLY A 299 -13.26 33.82 11.02
CA GLY A 299 -13.45 35.17 11.50
C GLY A 299 -14.35 35.30 12.74
N PHE A 300 -14.55 34.22 13.50
CA PHE A 300 -15.21 34.27 14.81
C PHE A 300 -14.24 34.69 15.92
N GLU A 301 -14.76 35.39 16.93
CA GLU A 301 -13.99 35.73 18.14
C GLU A 301 -13.55 34.47 18.88
N LYS A 302 -12.37 34.53 19.53
CA LYS A 302 -11.77 33.36 20.21
C LYS A 302 -12.71 32.75 21.26
N ASN A 303 -13.31 33.57 22.12
CA ASN A 303 -14.21 33.07 23.17
C ASN A 303 -15.51 32.50 22.60
N ASP A 304 -16.03 33.09 21.52
CA ASP A 304 -17.23 32.59 20.84
C ASP A 304 -16.93 31.26 20.14
N SER A 305 -15.75 31.13 19.53
CA SER A 305 -15.27 29.90 18.90
C SER A 305 -15.18 28.75 19.89
N ILE A 306 -14.60 28.99 21.07
CA ILE A 306 -14.50 27.98 22.15
C ILE A 306 -15.89 27.56 22.63
N ARG A 307 -16.80 28.52 22.84
CA ARG A 307 -18.17 28.21 23.24
C ARG A 307 -18.87 27.32 22.20
N ARG A 308 -18.83 27.72 20.93
CA ARG A 308 -19.49 27.00 19.83
C ARG A 308 -18.96 25.59 19.63
N ILE A 309 -17.64 25.40 19.68
CA ILE A 309 -17.08 24.05 19.53
C ILE A 309 -17.46 23.16 20.72
N ASN A 310 -17.59 23.72 21.92
CA ASN A 310 -18.08 22.98 23.08
C ASN A 310 -19.55 22.58 22.92
N ASP A 311 -20.40 23.47 22.37
CA ASP A 311 -21.80 23.15 22.07
C ASP A 311 -21.90 22.03 21.02
N ILE A 312 -21.07 22.07 19.97
CA ILE A 312 -20.98 21.01 18.94
C ILE A 312 -20.54 19.69 19.56
N ILE A 313 -19.46 19.69 20.36
CA ILE A 313 -18.95 18.49 21.04
C ILE A 313 -20.01 17.92 21.99
N GLN A 314 -20.77 18.77 22.69
CA GLN A 314 -21.85 18.31 23.55
C GLN A 314 -22.94 17.63 22.74
N PHE A 315 -23.40 18.27 21.66
CA PHE A 315 -24.39 17.69 20.75
C PHE A 315 -23.93 16.34 20.18
N GLU A 316 -22.69 16.26 19.70
CA GLU A 316 -22.09 14.99 19.24
C GLU A 316 -21.99 13.95 20.35
N THR A 317 -21.70 14.35 21.59
CA THR A 317 -21.68 13.43 22.73
C THR A 317 -23.06 12.85 22.99
N GLU A 318 -24.11 13.67 22.90
CA GLU A 318 -25.50 13.21 23.04
C GLU A 318 -25.89 12.25 21.91
N LEU A 319 -25.51 12.56 20.65
CA LEU A 319 -25.68 11.64 19.52
C LEU A 319 -24.93 10.32 19.74
N ALA A 320 -23.68 10.39 20.19
CA ALA A 320 -22.86 9.23 20.48
C ALA A 320 -23.46 8.33 21.58
N ILE A 321 -24.27 8.86 22.49
CA ILE A 321 -24.96 8.07 23.50
C ILE A 321 -26.13 7.27 22.90
N ILE A 322 -26.76 7.80 21.85
CA ILE A 322 -27.96 7.22 21.23
C ILE A 322 -27.63 6.17 20.15
N ASN A 323 -26.49 6.31 19.46
CA ASN A 323 -25.88 5.22 18.69
C ASN A 323 -25.50 4.02 19.57
#